data_AF-A0A7Y1MTK5-F1
#
_entry.id   AF-A0A7Y1MTK5-F1
#
_cell.length_a   1.000
_cell.length_b   1.000
_cell.length_c   1.000
_cell.angle_alpha   90.00
_cell.angle_beta   90.00
_cell.angle_gamma   90.00
#
_symmetry.space_group_name_H-M   'P 1'
#
loop_
_entity.id
_entity.type
_entity.pdbx_description
1 polymer ?
#
loop_
_entity_poly.entity_id
_entity_poly.type
_entity_poly.pdbx_seq_one_letter_code
_entity_poly.pdbx_strand_id
1 'polypeptide(L)' 'MKALAILFNITSLATVAWLMFSKGMPRNDEWGIIIAFAGANITSLIVILTTQDSSFLGLWLQRKKLEEQQKIDRLKTK' A
#
# COMPACT_ATOMS: atom_id res chain seq x y z
N MET A 1 -6.09 0.92 -6.25
CA MET A 1 -6.15 0.69 -4.79
C MET A 1 -4.86 1.14 -4.09
N LYS A 2 -3.68 0.57 -4.40
CA LYS A 2 -2.40 0.98 -3.78
C LYS A 2 -2.08 2.47 -3.85
N ALA A 3 -2.19 3.09 -5.03
CA ALA A 3 -1.91 4.52 -5.19
C ALA A 3 -2.80 5.42 -4.31
N LEU A 4 -4.09 5.08 -4.20
CA LEU A 4 -5.03 5.79 -3.32
C LEU A 4 -4.69 5.58 -1.85
N ALA A 5 -4.32 4.36 -1.45
CA ALA A 5 -3.89 4.08 -0.08
C ALA A 5 -2.61 4.84 0.28
N ILE A 6 -1.64 4.92 -0.64
CA ILE A 6 -0.40 5.72 -0.43
C ILE A 6 -0.75 7.20 -0.25
N LEU A 7 -1.57 7.77 -1.14
CA LEU A 7 -2.01 9.17 -1.02
C LEU A 7 -2.70 9.42 0.31
N PHE A 8 -3.62 8.54 0.71
CA PHE A 8 -4.34 8.69 1.97
C PHE A 8 -3.43 8.66 3.20
N ASN A 9 -2.45 7.74 3.25
CA ASN A 9 -1.51 7.67 4.36
C ASN A 9 -0.56 8.89 4.40
N ILE A 10 -0.14 9.41 3.25
CA ILE A 10 0.67 10.64 3.18
C ILE A 10 -0.14 11.85 3.63
N THR A 11 -1.38 12.01 3.15
CA THR A 11 -2.26 13.11 3.56
C THR A 11 -2.54 13.05 5.06
N SER A 12 -2.82 11.86 5.60
CA SER A 12 -3.02 11.63 7.03
C SER A 12 -1.81 12.07 7.88
N LEU A 13 -0.59 11.70 7.48
CA LEU A 13 0.65 12.17 8.13
C LEU A 13 0.82 13.70 8.02
N ALA A 14 0.50 14.28 6.86
CA ALA A 14 0.56 15.72 6.65
C ALA A 14 -0.45 16.46 7.55
N THR A 15 -1.65 15.89 7.78
CA THR A 15 -2.64 16.44 8.70
C THR A 15 -2.17 16.40 10.14
N VAL A 16 -1.52 15.30 10.57
CA VAL A 16 -0.91 15.21 11.91
C VAL A 16 0.18 16.28 12.07
N ALA A 17 1.07 16.43 11.09
CA ALA A 17 2.10 17.46 11.12
C ALA A 17 1.50 18.88 11.17
N TRP A 18 0.45 19.12 10.40
CA TRP A 18 -0.25 20.40 10.40
C TRP A 18 -0.96 20.69 11.73
N LEU A 19 -1.56 19.69 12.37
CA LEU A 19 -2.16 19.82 13.70
C LEU A 19 -1.11 20.18 14.75
N MET A 20 0.05 19.50 14.73
CA MET A 20 1.16 19.81 15.65
C MET A 20 1.71 21.22 15.43
N PHE A 21 1.74 21.70 14.18
CA PHE A 21 2.20 23.06 13.87
C PHE A 21 1.16 24.13 14.27
N SER A 22 -0.12 23.90 14.02
CA SER A 22 -1.19 24.90 14.18
C SER A 22 -1.78 24.95 15.59
N LYS A 23 -1.80 23.83 16.32
CA LYS A 23 -2.39 23.72 17.66
C LYS A 23 -1.34 23.50 18.77
N GLY A 24 -0.07 23.37 18.40
CA GLY A 24 1.04 23.12 19.31
C GLY A 24 1.31 21.63 19.54
N MET A 25 2.41 21.34 20.24
CA MET A 25 2.79 19.96 20.55
C MET A 25 1.78 19.30 21.51
N PRO A 26 1.52 17.99 21.34
CA PRO A 26 0.67 17.23 22.25
C PRO A 26 1.23 17.27 23.68
N ARG A 27 0.32 17.27 24.65
CA ARG A 27 0.68 17.09 26.07
C ARG A 27 1.14 15.65 26.29
N ASN A 28 1.85 15.37 27.39
CA ASN A 28 2.40 14.04 27.72
C ASN A 28 1.37 12.90 27.55
N ASP A 29 0.10 13.19 27.81
CA ASP A 29 -1.03 12.27 27.80
C ASP A 29 -1.48 11.90 26.37
N GLU A 30 -1.18 12.77 25.39
CA GLU A 30 -1.65 12.68 24.00
C GLU A 30 -0.58 12.09 23.06
N TRP A 31 0.69 12.02 23.49
CA TRP A 31 1.78 11.45 22.72
C TRP A 31 1.54 9.99 22.32
N GLY A 32 0.89 9.21 23.18
CA GLY A 32 0.52 7.82 22.87
C GLY A 32 -0.37 7.72 21.64
N ILE A 33 -1.34 8.64 21.49
CA ILE A 33 -2.26 8.70 20.36
C ILE A 33 -1.52 9.15 19.10
N ILE A 34 -0.67 10.18 19.20
CA ILE A 34 0.11 10.66 18.05
C ILE A 34 1.05 9.59 17.52
N ILE A 35 1.76 8.88 18.42
CA ILE A 35 2.70 7.81 18.04
C ILE A 35 1.94 6.63 17.42
N ALA A 36 0.81 6.21 17.99
CA ALA A 36 0.00 5.14 17.42
C ALA A 36 -0.53 5.52 16.03
N PHE A 37 -1.00 6.76 15.86
CA PHE A 37 -1.57 7.22 14.60
C PHE A 37 -0.48 7.39 13.52
N ALA A 38 0.61 8.10 13.82
CA ALA A 38 1.74 8.24 12.90
C ALA A 38 2.37 6.88 12.57
N GLY A 39 2.56 6.03 13.59
CA GLY A 39 3.08 4.68 13.45
C GLY A 39 2.23 3.82 12.53
N ALA A 40 0.90 3.81 12.70
CA ALA A 40 -0.01 3.05 11.83
C ALA A 40 0.10 3.48 10.36
N ASN A 41 0.18 4.79 10.10
CA ASN A 41 0.30 5.30 8.73
C ASN A 41 1.66 4.96 8.11
N ILE A 42 2.75 5.05 8.89
CA ILE A 42 4.11 4.69 8.43
C ILE A 42 4.20 3.18 8.15
N THR A 43 3.75 2.33 9.08
CA THR A 43 3.76 0.87 8.91
C THR A 43 2.91 0.45 7.71
N SER A 44 1.73 1.08 7.53
CA SER A 44 0.87 0.88 6.36
C SER A 44 1.60 1.23 5.06
N LEU A 45 2.29 2.38 5.00
CA LEU A 45 3.11 2.77 3.84
C LEU A 45 4.20 1.74 3.55
N ILE A 46 4.93 1.28 4.57
CA ILE A 46 5.97 0.25 4.42
C ILE A 46 5.36 -1.02 3.82
N VAL A 47 4.28 -1.53 4.41
CA VAL A 47 3.62 -2.76 3.95
C VAL A 47 3.13 -2.64 2.51
N ILE A 48 2.55 -1.49 2.13
CA ILE A 48 2.05 -1.27 0.76
C ILE A 48 3.22 -1.26 -0.25
N LEU A 49 4.37 -0.69 0.14
CA LEU A 49 5.56 -0.59 -0.71
C LEU A 49 6.33 -1.90 -0.80
N THR A 50 6.37 -2.70 0.27
CA THR A 50 7.13 -3.97 0.32
C THR A 50 6.30 -5.17 -0.11
N THR A 51 4.97 -5.11 -0.05
CA THR A 51 4.11 -6.18 -0.53
C THR A 51 4.11 -6.21 -2.05
N GLN A 52 4.77 -7.20 -2.63
CA GLN A 52 4.54 -7.57 -4.02
C GLN A 52 3.13 -8.15 -4.12
N ASP A 53 2.30 -7.61 -5.01
CA ASP A 53 0.92 -8.08 -5.25
C ASP A 53 0.93 -9.45 -5.95
N SER A 54 1.37 -10.50 -5.26
CA SER A 54 1.06 -11.87 -5.64
C SER A 54 -0.32 -12.22 -5.08
N SER A 55 -1.33 -11.40 -5.40
CA SER A 55 -2.73 -11.77 -5.14
C SER A 55 -2.99 -13.11 -5.81
N PHE A 56 -3.58 -14.06 -5.10
CA PHE A 56 -3.89 -15.40 -5.61
C PHE A 56 -4.62 -15.36 -6.96
N LEU A 57 -5.48 -14.37 -7.14
CA LEU A 57 -6.21 -14.11 -8.37
C LEU A 57 -5.30 -13.57 -9.49
N GLY A 58 -4.32 -12.73 -9.14
CA GLY A 58 -3.28 -12.26 -10.06
C GLY A 58 -2.36 -13.38 -10.54
N LEU A 59 -1.96 -14.28 -9.64
CA LEU A 59 -1.19 -15.48 -9.97
C LEU A 59 -1.98 -16.44 -10.86
N TRP A 60 -3.28 -16.62 -10.58
CA TRP A 60 -4.16 -17.45 -11.40
C TRP A 60 -4.36 -16.87 -12.81
N LEU A 61 -4.55 -15.55 -12.92
CA LEU A 61 -4.63 -14.86 -14.21
C LEU A 61 -3.31 -14.94 -14.99
N GLN A 62 -2.17 -14.81 -14.33
CA GLN A 62 -0.86 -15.00 -14.94
C GLN A 62 -0.71 -16.43 -15.48
N ARG A 63 -1.12 -17.44 -14.70
CA ARG A 63 -1.10 -18.84 -15.15
C ARG A 63 -2.00 -19.05 -16.36
N LYS A 64 -3.23 -18.53 -16.35
CA LYS A 64 -4.16 -18.64 -17.48
C LYS A 64 -3.64 -17.96 -18.74
N LYS A 65 -3.01 -16.78 -18.60
CA LYS A 65 -2.34 -16.10 -19.71
C LYS A 65 -1.20 -16.95 -20.30
N LEU A 66 -0.39 -17.59 -19.43
CA LEU A 66 0.72 -18.44 -19.85
C LEU A 66 0.22 -19.70 -20.60
N GLU A 67 -0.85 -20.32 -20.11
CA GLU A 67 -1.49 -21.48 -20.76
C GLU A 67 -1.98 -21.16 -22.17
N GLU A 68 -2.60 -19.99 -22.37
CA GLU A 68 -3.06 -19.56 -23.70
C GLU A 68 -1.90 -19.21 -24.63
N GLN A 69 -0.82 -18.59 -24.13
CA GLN A 69 0.38 -18.34 -24.94
C GLN A 69 1.03 -19.65 -25.43
N GLN A 70 1.14 -20.66 -24.56
CA GLN A 70 1.69 -21.96 -24.96
C GLN A 70 0.84 -22.67 -26.03
N LYS A 71 -0.48 -22.50 -26.00
CA LYS A 71 -1.36 -23.02 -27.06
C LYS A 71 -1.11 -22.31 -28.39
N ILE A 72 -0.95 -20.99 -28.39
CA ILE A 72 -0.63 -20.22 -29.59
C ILE A 72 0.73 -20.63 -30.16
N ASP A 73 1.75 -20.80 -29.33
CA ASP A 73 3.08 -21.21 -29.78
C ASP A 73 3.07 -22.61 -30.41
N ARG A 74 2.32 -23.56 -29.83
CA ARG A 74 2.12 -24.89 -30.44
C ARG A 74 1.41 -24.82 -31.79
N LEU A 75 0.47 -23.90 -31.96
CA LEU A 75 -0.22 -23.69 -33.25
C LEU A 75 0.67 -23.00 -34.28
N LYS A 76 1.58 -22.12 -33.86
CA LYS A 76 2.58 -21.47 -34.73
C LYS A 76 3.71 -22.40 -35.17
N THR A 77 3.97 -23.48 -34.42
CA THR A 77 5.04 -24.44 -34.73
C THR A 77 4.57 -25.56 -35.68
N LYS A 78 3.29 -25.55 -36.08
CA LYS A 78 2.72 -26.38 -37.15
C LYS A 78 2.67 -25.61 -38.46
#